data_AF-A0AAV8XNY2-F1
#
_entry.id   AF-A0AAV8XNY2-F1
#
_cell.length_a   1.000
_cell.length_b   1.000
_cell.length_c   1.000
_cell.angle_alpha   90.00
_cell.angle_beta   90.00
_cell.angle_gamma   90.00
#
_symmetry.space_group_name_H-M   'P 1'
#
loop_
_entity.id
_entity.type
_entity.pdbx_description
1 polymer ?
#
loop_
_entity_poly.entity_id
_entity_poly.type
_entity_poly.pdbx_seq_one_letter_code
_entity_poly.pdbx_strand_id
1 'polypeptide(L)'
;MSMSLTYLLAMICSNMALRFVPYPTQVVGKSAKPIPVMVLGVLLGRKSYPFKKYIFVFMIVLGIVLFMLKDKTDVSKETSLGVGELLLFLSLLMDGLTGAIQERIRAESKPSGLQMMYVGNAWSTCFLLLPIIITGEYGSFYQFSQRYPYVLKDLLLLGVTSAAGQLFLYSMVSESGPLVVSIVTTTRKFFTVLGSVILFGNTLSGRQWTGAIVVFTALFLDAFYSKSSKKK
;
A
#
# COMPACT_ATOMS: atom_id res chain seq x y z
N MET A 1 -19.21 1.53 4.93
CA MET A 1 -18.74 1.79 6.31
C MET A 1 -17.48 0.98 6.65
N SER A 2 -17.53 -0.35 6.69
CA SER A 2 -16.39 -1.19 7.14
C SER A 2 -15.10 -0.99 6.34
N MET A 3 -15.19 -0.80 5.02
CA MET A 3 -14.03 -0.49 4.15
C MET A 3 -13.29 0.79 4.60
N SER A 4 -14.03 1.85 4.92
CA SER A 4 -13.46 3.14 5.31
C SER A 4 -12.79 3.05 6.69
N LEU A 5 -13.34 2.24 7.60
CA LEU A 5 -12.77 2.01 8.91
C LEU A 5 -11.43 1.28 8.82
N THR A 6 -11.37 0.19 8.05
CA THR A 6 -10.12 -0.57 7.86
C THR A 6 -9.07 0.23 7.10
N TYR A 7 -9.49 1.05 6.14
CA TYR A 7 -8.60 1.97 5.43
C TYR A 7 -8.00 3.02 6.36
N LEU A 8 -8.82 3.67 7.20
CA LEU A 8 -8.33 4.65 8.17
C LEU A 8 -7.40 4.03 9.19
N LEU A 9 -7.76 2.86 9.74
CA LEU A 9 -6.92 2.16 10.70
C LEU A 9 -5.57 1.77 10.08
N ALA A 10 -5.57 1.30 8.83
CA ALA A 10 -4.33 1.04 8.08
C ALA A 10 -3.46 2.30 7.98
N MET A 11 -4.04 3.45 7.65
CA MET A 11 -3.32 4.73 7.53
C MET A 11 -2.80 5.24 8.88
N ILE A 12 -3.59 5.17 9.95
CA ILE A 12 -3.19 5.59 11.30
C ILE A 12 -2.02 4.72 11.79
N CYS A 13 -2.15 3.40 11.72
CA CYS A 13 -1.08 2.49 12.10
C CYS A 13 0.18 2.71 11.26
N SER A 14 0.04 2.98 9.95
CA SER A 14 1.18 3.28 9.08
C SER A 14 1.88 4.56 9.50
N ASN A 15 1.14 5.63 9.76
CA ASN A 15 1.72 6.93 10.15
C ASN A 15 2.34 6.88 11.54
N MET A 16 1.75 6.12 12.48
CA MET A 16 2.34 5.90 13.80
C MET A 16 3.61 5.06 13.72
N ALA A 17 3.68 4.07 12.83
CA ALA A 17 4.89 3.26 12.63
C ALA A 17 6.09 4.11 12.20
N LEU A 18 5.90 5.22 11.47
CA LEU A 18 6.99 6.13 11.08
C LEU A 18 7.70 6.79 12.26
N ARG A 19 7.07 6.85 13.43
CA ARG A 19 7.71 7.36 14.65
C ARG A 19 8.75 6.39 15.23
N PHE A 20 8.61 5.10 14.92
CA PHE A 20 9.42 4.03 15.50
C PHE A 20 10.30 3.31 14.47
N VAL A 21 9.96 3.41 13.18
CA VAL A 21 10.63 2.70 12.09
C VAL A 21 11.15 3.71 11.06
N PRO A 22 12.41 3.58 10.61
CA PRO A 22 12.94 4.40 9.52
C PRO A 22 12.09 4.29 8.25
N TYR A 23 11.95 5.40 7.53
CA TYR A 23 11.20 5.46 6.27
C TYR A 23 11.56 4.33 5.28
N PRO A 24 12.84 3.97 5.03
CA PRO A 24 13.19 2.87 4.13
C PRO A 24 12.59 1.53 4.55
N THR A 25 12.69 1.17 5.83
CA THR A 25 12.13 -0.07 6.39
C THR A 25 10.60 -0.09 6.26
N GLN A 26 9.94 1.05 6.43
CA GLN A 26 8.50 1.15 6.22
C GLN A 26 8.11 0.92 4.75
N VAL A 27 8.87 1.49 3.80
CA VAL A 27 8.64 1.28 2.37
C VAL A 27 8.82 -0.20 2.00
N VAL A 28 9.82 -0.88 2.56
CA VAL A 28 10.03 -2.33 2.39
C VAL A 28 8.81 -3.10 2.91
N GLY A 29 8.40 -2.87 4.16
CA GLY A 29 7.26 -3.59 4.73
C GLY A 29 5.96 -3.34 3.97
N LYS A 30 5.70 -2.09 3.56
CA LYS A 30 4.53 -1.74 2.73
C LYS A 30 4.57 -2.37 1.33
N SER A 31 5.72 -2.84 0.85
CA SER A 31 5.84 -3.57 -0.41
C SER A 31 5.40 -5.03 -0.29
N ALA A 32 5.25 -5.55 0.94
CA ALA A 32 4.67 -6.88 1.20
C ALA A 32 3.12 -6.89 1.21
N LYS A 33 2.47 -5.73 1.01
CA LYS A 33 1.00 -5.58 0.94
C LYS A 33 0.29 -6.59 0.02
N PRO A 34 0.84 -7.04 -1.12
CA PRO A 34 0.19 -8.05 -1.96
C PRO A 34 -0.13 -9.36 -1.23
N ILE A 35 0.70 -9.79 -0.27
CA ILE A 35 0.51 -11.07 0.44
C ILE A 35 -0.77 -11.04 1.31
N PRO A 36 -0.94 -10.10 2.27
CA PRO A 36 -2.17 -10.01 3.05
C PRO A 36 -3.42 -9.78 2.20
N VAL A 37 -3.33 -8.96 1.15
CA VAL A 37 -4.46 -8.72 0.23
C VAL A 37 -4.90 -10.01 -0.46
N MET A 38 -3.95 -10.86 -0.85
CA MET A 38 -4.24 -12.15 -1.47
C MET A 38 -4.86 -13.13 -0.47
N VAL A 39 -4.21 -13.33 0.69
CA VAL A 39 -4.66 -14.28 1.72
C VAL A 39 -6.05 -13.91 2.23
N LEU A 40 -6.27 -12.64 2.61
CA LEU A 40 -7.58 -12.19 3.10
C LEU A 40 -8.62 -12.12 1.98
N GLY A 41 -8.22 -11.86 0.73
CA GLY A 41 -9.11 -11.96 -0.42
C GLY A 41 -9.65 -13.37 -0.65
N VAL A 42 -8.88 -14.41 -0.33
CA VAL A 42 -9.31 -15.81 -0.40
C VAL A 42 -10.21 -16.17 0.77
N LEU A 43 -9.76 -15.86 1.99
CA LEU A 43 -10.48 -16.23 3.23
C LEU A 43 -11.82 -15.50 3.39
N LEU A 44 -11.85 -14.19 3.12
CA LEU A 44 -13.03 -13.35 3.37
C LEU A 44 -13.77 -12.96 2.08
N GLY A 45 -13.04 -12.79 0.97
CA GLY A 45 -13.63 -12.48 -0.34
C GLY A 45 -14.10 -13.72 -1.11
N ARG A 46 -13.88 -14.93 -0.59
CA ARG A 46 -14.22 -16.23 -1.20
C ARG A 46 -13.72 -16.38 -2.65
N LYS A 47 -12.62 -15.70 -2.99
CA LYS A 47 -11.98 -15.82 -4.31
C LYS A 47 -10.94 -16.93 -4.30
N SER A 48 -10.96 -17.74 -5.35
CA SER A 48 -9.91 -18.72 -5.60
C SER A 48 -8.95 -18.19 -6.65
N TYR A 49 -7.69 -18.02 -6.25
CA TYR A 49 -6.59 -17.73 -7.19
C TYR A 49 -5.91 -19.03 -7.60
N PRO A 50 -5.43 -19.16 -8.85
CA PRO A 50 -4.65 -20.32 -9.26
C PRO A 50 -3.32 -20.36 -8.50
N PHE A 51 -2.83 -21.56 -8.16
CA PHE A 51 -1.60 -21.76 -7.38
C PHE A 51 -0.40 -20.97 -7.93
N LYS A 52 -0.26 -20.91 -9.26
CA LYS A 52 0.78 -20.12 -9.95
C LYS A 52 0.82 -18.65 -9.52
N LYS A 53 -0.35 -18.04 -9.26
CA LYS A 53 -0.43 -16.63 -8.88
C LYS A 53 0.13 -16.37 -7.48
N TYR A 54 0.02 -17.35 -6.57
CA TYR A 54 0.66 -17.25 -5.24
C TYR A 54 2.17 -17.25 -5.36
N ILE A 55 2.72 -18.12 -6.22
CA ILE A 55 4.17 -18.16 -6.49
C ILE A 55 4.66 -16.82 -7.03
N PHE A 56 3.96 -16.24 -8.01
CA PHE A 56 4.38 -14.95 -8.59
C PHE A 56 4.32 -13.82 -7.57
N VAL A 57 3.24 -13.71 -6.79
CA VAL A 57 3.13 -12.69 -5.74
C VAL A 57 4.22 -12.87 -4.69
N PHE A 58 4.50 -14.10 -4.29
CA PHE A 58 5.58 -14.40 -3.34
C PHE A 58 6.95 -14.01 -3.91
N MET A 59 7.25 -14.35 -5.16
CA MET A 59 8.50 -13.95 -5.83
C MET A 59 8.64 -12.43 -5.94
N ILE A 60 7.56 -11.70 -6.27
CA ILE A 60 7.58 -10.23 -6.33
C ILE A 60 7.96 -9.65 -4.95
N VAL A 61 7.28 -10.10 -3.89
CA VAL A 61 7.56 -9.58 -2.54
C VAL A 61 8.97 -9.96 -2.09
N LEU A 62 9.39 -11.21 -2.30
CA LEU A 62 10.73 -11.67 -1.92
C LEU A 62 11.82 -10.90 -2.68
N GLY A 63 11.65 -10.66 -3.98
CA GLY A 63 12.59 -9.88 -4.78
C GLY A 63 12.70 -8.43 -4.32
N ILE A 64 11.58 -7.78 -3.96
CA ILE A 64 11.60 -6.40 -3.43
C ILE A 64 12.23 -6.35 -2.04
N VAL A 65 11.95 -7.32 -1.18
CA VAL A 65 12.59 -7.42 0.14
C VAL A 65 14.10 -7.59 0.00
N LEU A 66 14.56 -8.47 -0.90
CA LEU A 66 15.99 -8.63 -1.20
C LEU A 66 16.63 -7.35 -1.75
N PHE A 67 15.93 -6.64 -2.63
CA PHE A 67 16.40 -5.39 -3.24
C PHE A 67 16.49 -4.24 -2.23
N MET A 68 15.51 -4.13 -1.34
CA MET A 68 15.39 -3.03 -0.40
C MET A 68 16.06 -3.29 0.95
N LEU A 69 16.42 -4.55 1.23
CA LEU A 69 17.28 -4.90 2.36
C LEU A 69 18.60 -4.13 2.19
N LYS A 70 18.92 -3.30 3.18
CA LYS A 70 20.24 -2.69 3.33
C LYS A 70 21.09 -3.64 4.17
N ASP A 71 22.37 -3.78 3.82
CA ASP A 71 23.30 -4.48 4.70
C ASP A 71 23.42 -3.66 5.98
N LYS A 72 22.78 -4.13 7.05
CA LYS A 72 23.13 -3.71 8.40
C LYS A 72 24.45 -4.40 8.71
N THR A 73 25.55 -3.69 8.58
CA THR A 73 26.64 -3.87 9.54
C THR A 73 26.05 -3.59 10.93
N ASP A 74 26.34 -4.47 11.88
CA ASP A 74 25.77 -4.59 13.23
C ASP A 74 24.44 -5.35 13.33
N VAL A 75 24.62 -6.67 13.34
CA VAL A 75 23.71 -7.61 14.00
C VAL A 75 23.90 -7.47 15.51
N SER A 76 23.20 -6.52 16.14
CA SER A 76 22.82 -6.65 17.54
C SER A 76 21.41 -7.25 17.58
N LYS A 77 21.38 -8.53 17.96
CA LYS A 77 20.18 -9.33 18.21
C LYS A 77 19.40 -8.72 19.37
N GLU A 78 18.27 -8.10 19.06
CA GLU A 78 17.12 -8.00 19.96
C GLU A 78 15.94 -8.56 19.18
N THR A 79 15.62 -9.84 19.42
CA THR A 79 14.46 -10.53 18.84
C THR A 79 13.18 -10.09 19.57
N SER A 80 13.02 -8.79 19.80
CA SER A 80 11.79 -8.21 20.29
C SER A 80 11.15 -7.47 19.12
N LEU A 81 9.96 -7.92 18.71
CA LEU A 81 9.15 -7.19 17.71
C LEU A 81 8.89 -5.79 18.27
N GLY A 82 9.56 -4.79 17.70
CA GLY A 82 9.39 -3.41 18.12
C GLY A 82 7.95 -2.97 17.88
N VAL A 83 7.45 -2.02 18.69
CA VAL A 83 6.09 -1.45 18.54
C VAL A 83 5.85 -0.97 17.10
N GLY A 84 6.87 -0.41 16.44
CA GLY A 84 6.81 0.01 15.05
C GLY A 84 6.63 -1.11 14.03
N GLU A 85 7.27 -2.26 14.23
CA GLU A 85 7.14 -3.43 13.37
C GLU A 85 5.77 -4.09 13.53
N LEU A 86 5.27 -4.17 14.77
CA LEU A 86 3.90 -4.61 15.06
C LEU A 86 2.86 -3.70 14.41
N LEU A 87 3.01 -2.37 14.50
CA LEU A 87 2.13 -1.39 13.86
C LEU A 87 2.16 -1.51 12.33
N LEU A 88 3.34 -1.77 11.75
CA LEU A 88 3.48 -1.98 10.31
C LEU A 88 2.79 -3.27 9.86
N PHE A 89 2.95 -4.36 10.62
CA PHE A 89 2.25 -5.62 10.38
C PHE A 89 0.72 -5.45 10.48
N LEU A 90 0.24 -4.78 11.53
CA LEU A 90 -1.18 -4.49 11.71
C LEU A 90 -1.72 -3.61 10.56
N SER A 91 -0.95 -2.61 10.13
CA SER A 91 -1.30 -1.76 8.99
C SER A 91 -1.45 -2.58 7.70
N LEU A 92 -0.57 -3.55 7.46
CA LEU A 92 -0.62 -4.46 6.32
C LEU A 92 -1.83 -5.41 6.37
N LEU A 93 -2.18 -5.91 7.56
CA LEU A 93 -3.38 -6.71 7.75
C LEU A 93 -4.64 -5.89 7.46
N MET A 94 -4.71 -4.64 7.93
CA MET A 94 -5.84 -3.75 7.67
C MET A 94 -5.93 -3.34 6.20
N ASP A 95 -4.78 -3.12 5.53
CA ASP A 95 -4.71 -2.96 4.08
C ASP A 95 -5.25 -4.20 3.34
N GLY A 96 -4.91 -5.40 3.80
CA GLY A 96 -5.40 -6.67 3.26
C GLY A 96 -6.89 -6.85 3.46
N LEU A 97 -7.41 -6.50 4.65
CA LEU A 97 -8.84 -6.54 4.97
C LEU A 97 -9.63 -5.53 4.14
N THR A 98 -9.08 -4.33 3.94
CA THR A 98 -9.65 -3.33 3.02
C THR A 98 -9.76 -3.90 1.60
N GLY A 99 -8.70 -4.58 1.13
CA GLY A 99 -8.73 -5.28 -0.15
C GLY A 99 -9.80 -6.38 -0.21
N ALA A 100 -9.93 -7.20 0.83
CA ALA A 100 -10.95 -8.25 0.86
C ALA A 100 -12.38 -7.69 0.83
N ILE A 101 -12.64 -6.61 1.57
CA ILE A 101 -13.93 -5.91 1.56
C ILE A 101 -14.19 -5.27 0.19
N GLN A 102 -13.18 -4.64 -0.43
CA GLN A 102 -13.29 -4.09 -1.78
C GLN A 102 -13.65 -5.17 -2.81
N GLU A 103 -13.02 -6.35 -2.72
CA GLU A 103 -13.32 -7.46 -3.61
C GLU A 103 -14.75 -7.99 -3.39
N ARG A 104 -15.23 -8.06 -2.15
CA ARG A 104 -16.62 -8.44 -1.84
C ARG A 104 -17.63 -7.44 -2.40
N ILE A 105 -17.42 -6.15 -2.16
CA ILE A 105 -18.27 -5.08 -2.70
C ILE A 105 -18.32 -5.14 -4.24
N ARG A 106 -17.16 -5.39 -4.85
CA ARG A 106 -17.04 -5.55 -6.30
C ARG A 106 -17.83 -6.77 -6.82
N ALA A 107 -17.78 -7.89 -6.11
CA ALA A 107 -18.50 -9.10 -6.46
C ALA A 107 -20.04 -8.95 -6.31
N GLU A 108 -20.50 -8.27 -5.25
CA GLU A 108 -21.92 -8.10 -4.95
C GLU A 108 -22.59 -7.01 -5.81
N SER A 109 -21.95 -5.84 -5.97
CA SER A 109 -22.63 -4.65 -6.53
C SER A 109 -22.01 -4.11 -7.83
N LYS A 110 -20.86 -4.63 -8.27
CA LYS A 110 -20.08 -4.11 -9.43
C LYS A 110 -20.07 -2.57 -9.52
N PRO A 111 -19.78 -1.85 -8.43
CA PRO A 111 -19.86 -0.40 -8.43
C PRO A 111 -18.81 0.21 -9.36
N SER A 112 -19.10 1.41 -9.85
CA SER A 112 -18.09 2.22 -10.52
C SER A 112 -16.96 2.57 -9.55
N GLY A 113 -15.72 2.65 -10.04
CA GLY A 113 -14.57 3.11 -9.24
C GLY A 113 -14.81 4.46 -8.58
N LEU A 114 -15.50 5.38 -9.27
CA LEU A 114 -15.88 6.68 -8.72
C LEU A 114 -16.82 6.56 -7.51
N GLN A 115 -17.80 5.66 -7.58
CA GLN A 115 -18.73 5.43 -6.48
C GLN A 115 -18.02 4.82 -5.26
N MET A 116 -17.12 3.85 -5.48
CA MET A 116 -16.30 3.29 -4.40
C MET A 116 -15.42 4.35 -3.73
N MET A 117 -14.82 5.24 -4.53
CA MET A 117 -14.00 6.34 -4.03
C MET A 117 -14.83 7.35 -3.23
N TYR A 118 -15.95 7.82 -3.78
CA TYR A 118 -16.81 8.80 -3.14
C TYR A 118 -17.34 8.30 -1.80
N VAL A 119 -17.95 7.11 -1.78
CA VAL A 119 -18.51 6.52 -0.55
C VAL A 119 -17.41 6.20 0.45
N GLY A 120 -16.27 5.69 -0.02
CA GLY A 120 -15.11 5.41 0.83
C GLY A 120 -14.61 6.65 1.56
N ASN A 121 -14.33 7.71 0.79
CA ASN A 121 -13.82 8.98 1.32
C ASN A 121 -14.86 9.72 2.17
N ALA A 122 -16.15 9.72 1.79
CA ALA A 122 -17.20 10.36 2.58
C ALA A 122 -17.29 9.77 4.00
N TRP A 123 -17.33 8.44 4.13
CA TRP A 123 -17.30 7.78 5.44
C TRP A 123 -15.99 8.01 6.19
N SER A 124 -14.85 8.04 5.48
CA SER A 124 -13.55 8.34 6.10
C SER A 124 -13.51 9.77 6.67
N THR A 125 -14.07 10.75 5.97
CA THR A 125 -14.20 12.12 6.48
C THR A 125 -15.07 12.17 7.73
N CYS A 126 -16.23 11.51 7.73
CA CYS A 126 -17.09 11.44 8.93
C CYS A 126 -16.36 10.85 10.14
N PHE A 127 -15.59 9.78 9.94
CA PHE A 127 -14.83 9.15 11.03
C PHE A 127 -13.65 10.00 11.51
N LEU A 128 -13.06 10.84 10.66
CA LEU A 128 -11.95 11.73 11.05
C LEU A 128 -12.43 13.02 11.73
N LEU A 129 -13.64 13.49 11.43
CA LEU A 129 -14.21 14.68 12.06
C LEU A 129 -14.39 14.51 13.58
N LEU A 130 -14.83 13.33 14.03
CA LEU A 130 -15.03 13.04 15.45
C LEU A 130 -13.74 13.22 16.28
N PRO A 131 -12.61 12.53 15.95
CA PRO A 131 -11.34 12.75 16.63
C PRO A 131 -10.86 14.20 16.61
N ILE A 132 -10.99 14.91 15.47
CA ILE A 132 -10.54 16.31 15.35
C ILE A 132 -11.28 17.22 16.33
N ILE A 133 -12.58 17.00 16.49
CA ILE A 133 -13.41 17.77 17.43
C ILE A 133 -13.04 17.42 18.87
N ILE A 134 -12.83 16.14 19.18
CA ILE A 134 -12.50 15.66 20.54
C ILE A 134 -11.11 16.12 20.98
N THR A 135 -10.10 16.08 20.09
CA THR A 135 -8.73 16.47 20.43
C THR A 135 -8.52 17.99 20.40
N GLY A 136 -9.42 18.75 19.77
CA GLY A 136 -9.30 20.20 19.64
C GLY A 136 -8.17 20.67 18.72
N GLU A 137 -7.55 19.76 17.96
CA GLU A 137 -6.39 20.06 17.11
C GLU A 137 -6.70 21.07 15.99
N TYR A 138 -7.98 21.28 15.66
CA TYR A 138 -8.41 22.32 14.72
C TYR A 138 -7.91 23.72 15.10
N GLY A 139 -7.94 24.08 16.39
CA GLY A 139 -7.48 25.39 16.86
C GLY A 139 -5.98 25.60 16.63
N SER A 140 -5.18 24.58 16.95
CA SER A 140 -3.73 24.56 16.71
C SER A 140 -3.41 24.64 15.22
N PHE A 141 -4.15 23.91 14.38
CA PHE A 141 -3.99 23.96 12.93
C PHE A 141 -4.35 25.35 12.37
N TYR A 142 -5.42 25.98 12.86
CA TYR A 142 -5.84 27.31 12.44
C TYR A 142 -4.75 28.35 12.71
N GLN A 143 -4.21 28.39 13.93
CA GLN A 143 -3.11 29.28 14.29
C GLN A 143 -1.85 29.01 13.44
N PHE A 144 -1.53 27.74 13.19
CA PHE A 144 -0.43 27.35 12.32
C PHE A 144 -0.64 27.86 10.88
N SER A 145 -1.86 27.72 10.33
CA SER A 145 -2.20 28.17 8.99
C SER A 145 -2.13 29.69 8.81
N GLN A 146 -2.48 30.45 9.86
CA GLN A 146 -2.34 31.91 9.85
C GLN A 146 -0.87 32.33 9.82
N ARG A 147 -0.03 31.64 10.60
CA ARG A 147 1.41 31.91 10.64
C ARG A 147 2.12 31.51 9.34
N TYR A 148 1.66 30.45 8.68
CA TYR A 148 2.26 29.90 7.48
C TYR A 148 1.21 29.67 6.38
N PRO A 149 0.76 30.72 5.67
CA PRO A 149 -0.34 30.63 4.71
C PRO A 149 -0.02 29.78 3.47
N TYR A 150 1.26 29.57 3.15
CA TYR A 150 1.67 28.68 2.05
C TYR A 150 1.25 27.23 2.27
N VAL A 151 1.10 26.80 3.54
CA VAL A 151 0.68 25.43 3.90
C VAL A 151 -0.67 25.08 3.30
N LEU A 152 -1.59 26.04 3.21
CA LEU A 152 -2.90 25.81 2.59
C LEU A 152 -2.77 25.47 1.10
N LYS A 153 -1.85 26.12 0.38
CA LYS A 153 -1.58 25.82 -1.03
C LYS A 153 -0.97 24.43 -1.17
N ASP A 154 -0.02 24.06 -0.32
CA ASP A 154 0.61 22.74 -0.34
C ASP A 154 -0.40 21.63 -0.03
N LEU A 155 -1.29 21.84 0.94
CA LEU A 155 -2.36 20.90 1.28
C LEU A 155 -3.39 20.77 0.16
N LEU A 156 -3.76 21.86 -0.50
CA LEU A 156 -4.64 21.82 -1.66
C LEU A 156 -4.01 21.08 -2.83
N LEU A 157 -2.74 21.36 -3.13
CA LEU A 157 -2.01 20.68 -4.20
C LEU A 157 -1.87 19.18 -3.90
N LEU A 158 -1.53 18.83 -2.65
CA LEU A 158 -1.48 17.45 -2.18
C LEU A 158 -2.85 16.78 -2.29
N GLY A 159 -3.93 17.49 -1.95
CA GLY A 159 -5.30 17.00 -2.06
C GLY A 159 -5.71 16.71 -3.51
N VAL A 160 -5.48 17.65 -4.43
CA VAL A 160 -5.81 17.49 -5.86
C VAL A 160 -5.00 16.36 -6.49
N THR A 161 -3.70 16.31 -6.25
CA THR A 161 -2.83 15.25 -6.78
C THR A 161 -3.18 13.88 -6.19
N SER A 162 -3.51 13.81 -4.90
CA SER A 162 -4.00 12.59 -4.25
C SER A 162 -5.34 12.14 -4.82
N ALA A 163 -6.29 13.05 -5.03
CA ALA A 163 -7.58 12.74 -5.66
C ALA A 163 -7.38 12.17 -7.07
N ALA A 164 -6.53 12.80 -7.89
CA ALA A 164 -6.18 12.29 -9.22
C ALA A 164 -5.59 10.87 -9.15
N GLY A 165 -4.66 10.62 -8.22
CA GLY A 165 -4.11 9.27 -8.01
C GLY A 165 -5.16 8.25 -7.56
N GLN A 166 -6.03 8.63 -6.63
CA GLN A 166 -7.10 7.77 -6.12
C GLN A 166 -8.11 7.39 -7.21
N LEU A 167 -8.43 8.31 -8.14
CA LEU A 167 -9.27 8.00 -9.29
C LEU A 167 -8.77 6.77 -10.06
N PHE A 168 -7.48 6.74 -10.39
CA PHE A 168 -6.88 5.59 -11.09
C PHE A 168 -6.87 4.33 -10.24
N LEU A 169 -6.58 4.45 -8.93
CA LEU A 169 -6.53 3.30 -8.04
C LEU A 169 -7.92 2.65 -7.88
N TYR A 170 -8.96 3.44 -7.61
CA TYR A 170 -10.31 2.92 -7.43
C TYR A 170 -10.92 2.41 -8.75
N SER A 171 -10.66 3.06 -9.88
CA SER A 171 -11.04 2.51 -11.19
C SER A 171 -10.40 1.15 -11.44
N MET A 172 -9.10 0.99 -11.15
CA MET A 172 -8.42 -0.29 -11.27
C MET A 172 -8.93 -1.34 -10.27
N VAL A 173 -9.31 -0.94 -9.04
CA VAL A 173 -10.00 -1.85 -8.10
C VAL A 173 -11.30 -2.36 -8.74
N SER A 174 -12.10 -1.48 -9.33
CA SER A 174 -13.38 -1.86 -9.93
C SER A 174 -13.23 -2.80 -11.15
N GLU A 175 -12.21 -2.59 -11.97
CA GLU A 175 -11.98 -3.35 -13.22
C GLU A 175 -11.16 -4.63 -13.04
N SER A 176 -10.16 -4.61 -12.17
CA SER A 176 -9.16 -5.67 -12.05
C SER A 176 -9.07 -6.25 -10.64
N GLY A 177 -9.55 -5.54 -9.63
CA GLY A 177 -9.59 -5.98 -8.24
C GLY A 177 -8.40 -5.49 -7.43
N PRO A 178 -8.49 -5.57 -6.11
CA PRO A 178 -7.52 -4.97 -5.19
C PRO A 178 -6.16 -5.69 -5.22
N LEU A 179 -6.11 -6.98 -5.58
CA LEU A 179 -4.85 -7.70 -5.74
C LEU A 179 -3.99 -7.09 -6.86
N VAL A 180 -4.59 -6.83 -8.03
CA VAL A 180 -3.87 -6.23 -9.16
C VAL A 180 -3.38 -4.83 -8.81
N VAL A 181 -4.21 -4.04 -8.12
CA VAL A 181 -3.85 -2.70 -7.64
C VAL A 181 -2.66 -2.76 -6.67
N SER A 182 -2.65 -3.75 -5.77
CA SER A 182 -1.55 -3.97 -4.83
C SER A 182 -0.25 -4.31 -5.55
N ILE A 183 -0.30 -5.16 -6.58
CA ILE A 183 0.86 -5.48 -7.42
C ILE A 183 1.34 -4.24 -8.17
N VAL A 184 0.46 -3.53 -8.89
CA VAL A 184 0.83 -2.34 -9.69
C VAL A 184 1.46 -1.25 -8.83
N THR A 185 0.87 -0.94 -7.67
CA THR A 185 1.42 0.09 -6.76
C THR A 185 2.75 -0.31 -6.15
N THR A 186 2.95 -1.60 -5.87
CA THR A 186 4.21 -2.15 -5.38
C THR A 186 5.29 -2.10 -6.46
N THR A 187 4.97 -2.49 -7.69
CA THR A 187 5.83 -2.37 -8.86
C THR A 187 6.25 -0.92 -9.13
N ARG A 188 5.30 0.04 -9.04
CA ARG A 188 5.61 1.47 -9.16
C ARG A 188 6.64 1.92 -8.11
N LYS A 189 6.50 1.49 -6.85
CA LYS A 189 7.47 1.81 -5.79
C LYS A 189 8.84 1.24 -6.13
N PHE A 190 8.91 -0.01 -6.57
CA PHE A 190 10.15 -0.66 -6.98
C PHE A 190 10.86 0.15 -8.09
N PHE A 191 10.15 0.52 -9.16
CA PHE A 191 10.72 1.34 -10.23
C PHE A 191 11.16 2.73 -9.76
N THR A 192 10.45 3.33 -8.80
CA THR A 192 10.84 4.62 -8.22
C THR A 192 12.18 4.50 -7.49
N VAL A 193 12.38 3.42 -6.74
CA VAL A 193 13.66 3.18 -6.04
C VAL A 193 14.77 2.86 -7.04
N LEU A 194 14.50 2.02 -8.03
CA LEU A 194 15.47 1.71 -9.09
C LEU A 194 15.89 2.97 -9.85
N GLY A 195 14.93 3.81 -10.23
CA GLY A 195 15.18 5.10 -10.88
C GLY A 195 15.98 6.05 -10.00
N SER A 196 15.69 6.10 -8.71
CA SER A 196 16.49 6.86 -7.74
C SER A 196 17.96 6.40 -7.73
N VAL A 197 18.21 5.09 -7.68
CA VAL A 197 19.58 4.55 -7.72
C VAL A 197 20.32 4.94 -9.00
N ILE A 198 19.67 4.82 -10.15
CA ILE A 198 20.25 5.18 -11.46
C ILE A 198 20.54 6.69 -11.54
N LEU A 199 19.59 7.53 -11.14
CA LEU A 199 19.72 9.00 -11.22
C LEU A 199 20.76 9.56 -10.25
N PHE A 200 20.85 9.00 -9.04
CA PHE A 200 21.83 9.44 -8.03
C PHE A 200 23.19 8.73 -8.14
N GLY A 201 23.38 7.87 -9.15
CA GLY A 201 24.65 7.19 -9.40
C GLY A 201 25.07 6.22 -8.28
N ASN A 202 24.13 5.68 -7.51
CA ASN A 202 24.44 4.72 -6.46
C ASN A 202 24.79 3.36 -7.08
N THR A 203 25.85 2.70 -6.60
CA THR A 203 26.21 1.36 -7.06
C THR A 203 25.29 0.31 -6.42
N LEU A 204 24.60 -0.47 -7.25
CA LEU A 204 23.78 -1.59 -6.76
C LEU A 204 24.67 -2.74 -6.29
N SER A 205 24.39 -3.27 -5.10
CA SER A 205 25.07 -4.48 -4.63
C SER A 205 24.62 -5.71 -5.42
N GLY A 206 25.41 -6.78 -5.38
CA GLY A 206 25.03 -8.06 -6.03
C GLY A 206 23.66 -8.57 -5.57
N ARG A 207 23.30 -8.39 -4.28
CA ARG A 207 21.98 -8.73 -3.76
C ARG A 207 20.85 -7.90 -4.39
N GLN A 208 21.10 -6.63 -4.64
CA GLN A 208 20.09 -5.77 -5.27
C GLN A 208 19.88 -6.16 -6.72
N TRP A 209 20.94 -6.53 -7.44
CA TRP A 209 20.81 -7.08 -8.80
C TRP A 209 20.01 -8.38 -8.83
N THR A 210 20.28 -9.33 -7.93
CA THR A 210 19.50 -10.57 -7.87
C THR A 210 18.03 -10.29 -7.50
N GLY A 211 17.78 -9.41 -6.53
CA GLY A 211 16.43 -8.96 -6.19
C GLY A 211 15.69 -8.37 -7.39
N ALA A 212 16.34 -7.49 -8.16
CA ALA A 212 15.76 -6.89 -9.35
C ALA A 212 15.38 -7.94 -10.41
N ILE A 213 16.29 -8.88 -10.72
CA ILE A 213 16.04 -9.96 -11.69
C ILE A 213 14.84 -10.81 -11.26
N VAL A 214 14.73 -11.15 -9.97
CA VAL A 214 13.60 -11.92 -9.43
C VAL A 214 12.28 -11.16 -9.61
N VAL A 215 12.24 -9.85 -9.30
CA VAL A 215 11.03 -9.02 -9.47
C VAL A 215 10.61 -8.97 -10.94
N PHE A 216 11.54 -8.68 -11.86
CA PHE A 216 11.21 -8.63 -13.29
C PHE A 216 10.70 -9.98 -13.79
N THR A 217 11.39 -11.06 -13.45
CA THR A 217 10.98 -12.43 -13.84
C THR A 217 9.56 -12.73 -13.35
N ALA A 218 9.26 -12.43 -12.09
CA ALA A 218 7.94 -12.67 -11.51
C ALA A 218 6.83 -11.83 -12.15
N LEU A 219 7.11 -10.55 -12.45
CA LEU A 219 6.15 -9.67 -13.13
C LEU A 219 5.88 -10.13 -14.57
N PHE A 220 6.91 -10.53 -15.31
CA PHE A 220 6.75 -11.10 -16.65
C PHE A 220 5.91 -12.37 -16.60
N LEU A 221 6.24 -13.30 -15.69
CA LEU A 221 5.48 -14.55 -15.52
C LEU A 221 4.01 -14.27 -15.16
N ASP A 222 3.72 -13.36 -14.22
CA ASP A 222 2.34 -13.01 -13.87
C ASP A 222 1.60 -12.39 -15.06
N ALA A 223 2.24 -11.50 -15.83
CA ALA A 223 1.63 -10.90 -17.02
C ALA A 223 1.31 -11.94 -18.11
N PHE A 224 2.23 -12.85 -18.41
CA PHE A 224 2.03 -13.90 -19.43
C PHE A 224 0.95 -14.90 -19.01
N TYR A 225 1.02 -15.42 -17.79
CA TYR A 225 0.07 -16.44 -17.32
C TYR A 225 -1.30 -15.87 -16.93
N SER A 226 -1.38 -14.61 -16.48
CA SER A 226 -2.66 -13.98 -16.16
C SER A 226 -3.49 -13.67 -17.41
N LYS A 227 -2.88 -13.48 -18.59
CA LYS A 227 -3.60 -13.42 -19.88
C LYS A 227 -4.12 -14.78 -20.32
N SER A 228 -3.36 -15.85 -20.09
CA SER A 228 -3.76 -17.21 -20.50
C SER A 228 -4.97 -17.75 -19.72
N SER A 229 -5.21 -17.26 -18.50
CA SER A 229 -6.33 -17.71 -17.65
C SER A 229 -7.70 -17.14 -18.04
N LYS A 230 -7.78 -16.17 -18.97
CA LYS A 230 -9.05 -15.66 -19.51
C LYS A 230 -9.64 -16.51 -20.66
N LYS A 231 -8.93 -17.57 -21.08
CA LYS A 231 -9.48 -18.59 -21.99
C LYS A 231 -9.96 -19.79 -21.17
N LYS A 232 -11.15 -19.71 -20.60
CA LYS A 232 -12.03 -20.85 -20.31
C LYS A 232 -13.42 -20.34 -19.97
#